data_AF-A0A3S1QF57-F1
#
_entry.id   AF-A0A3S1QF57-F1
#
_cell.length_a   1.000
_cell.length_b   1.000
_cell.length_c   1.000
_cell.angle_alpha   90.00
_cell.angle_beta   90.00
_cell.angle_gamma   90.00
#
_symmetry.space_group_name_H-M   'P 1'
#
loop_
_entity.id
_entity.type
_entity.pdbx_description
1 polymer ?
#
loop_
_entity_poly.entity_id
_entity_poly.type
_entity_poly.pdbx_seq_one_letter_code
_entity_poly.pdbx_strand_id
1 'polypeptide(L)'
;MNRVIKVLKPVRSGRKSIDRGRALVTGGAGFLGSHLCERLLADGYEVIALDNFHTGKRYNLAGIARDAAFTCISHDVVDALPMDIAVDEIYNLACPASPPHYQADPIHTFKTSVLG
;
A
#
# COMPACT_ATOMS: atom_id res chain seq x y z
N MET A 1 -3.31 12.85 -30.06
CA MET A 1 -1.89 12.50 -29.83
C MET A 1 -1.87 11.45 -28.72
N ASN A 2 -1.95 10.17 -29.09
CA ASN A 2 -2.18 9.08 -28.14
C ASN A 2 -0.86 8.68 -27.46
N ARG A 3 -0.74 8.90 -26.16
CA ARG A 3 0.34 8.30 -25.35
C ARG A 3 -0.11 6.91 -24.91
N VAL A 4 0.44 5.89 -25.55
CA VAL A 4 0.36 4.50 -25.13
C VAL A 4 1.21 4.36 -23.86
N ILE A 5 0.58 4.02 -22.73
CA ILE A 5 1.30 3.63 -21.52
C ILE A 5 1.98 2.29 -21.83
N LYS A 6 3.30 2.31 -22.05
CA LYS A 6 4.10 1.10 -22.17
C LYS A 6 4.41 0.60 -20.77
N VAL A 7 3.76 -0.48 -20.36
CA VAL A 7 4.19 -1.29 -19.22
C VAL A 7 5.54 -1.92 -19.60
N LEU A 8 6.62 -1.35 -19.08
CA LEU A 8 7.96 -1.90 -19.23
C LEU A 8 8.04 -3.18 -18.39
N LYS A 9 8.29 -4.33 -19.01
CA LYS A 9 8.59 -5.57 -18.28
C LYS A 9 9.96 -5.43 -17.61
N PRO A 10 10.11 -5.77 -16.31
CA PRO A 10 11.40 -5.74 -15.67
C PRO A 10 12.28 -6.89 -16.20
N VAL A 11 13.54 -6.57 -16.50
CA VAL A 11 14.59 -7.54 -16.79
C VAL A 11 15.06 -8.12 -15.44
N ARG A 12 14.61 -9.32 -15.07
CA ARG A 12 15.09 -10.00 -13.86
C ARG A 12 16.36 -10.82 -14.15
N SER A 13 17.48 -10.38 -13.60
CA SER A 13 18.76 -11.11 -13.58
C SER A 13 18.87 -11.99 -12.33
N GLY A 14 18.79 -13.31 -12.53
CA GLY A 14 19.43 -14.37 -11.73
C GLY A 14 19.54 -14.25 -10.20
N ARG A 15 18.51 -14.72 -9.48
CA ARG A 15 18.64 -15.50 -8.22
C ARG A 15 17.36 -16.34 -8.03
N LYS A 16 17.51 -17.65 -7.84
CA LYS A 16 16.39 -18.55 -7.49
C LYS A 16 16.11 -18.46 -5.97
N SER A 17 15.42 -17.41 -5.55
CA SER A 17 14.45 -17.46 -4.45
C SER A 17 13.06 -17.31 -5.08
N ILE A 18 11.99 -17.80 -4.45
CA ILE A 18 10.63 -17.47 -4.91
C ILE A 18 10.40 -16.00 -4.51
N ASP A 19 11.02 -15.07 -5.25
CA ASP A 19 10.75 -13.66 -5.13
C ASP A 19 9.39 -13.39 -5.79
N ARG A 20 8.34 -13.44 -4.95
CA ARG A 20 6.95 -13.28 -5.37
C ARG A 20 6.69 -11.91 -6.01
N GLY A 21 7.59 -10.94 -5.81
CA GLY A 21 7.49 -9.59 -6.34
C GLY A 21 7.23 -8.56 -5.25
N ARG A 22 6.84 -7.36 -5.67
CA ARG A 22 6.63 -6.22 -4.78
C ARG A 22 5.15 -5.82 -4.73
N ALA A 23 4.58 -5.79 -3.54
CA ALA A 23 3.19 -5.43 -3.29
C ALA A 23 3.06 -4.05 -2.62
N LEU A 24 2.14 -3.22 -3.11
CA LEU A 24 1.69 -2.00 -2.45
C LEU A 24 0.39 -2.29 -1.71
N VAL A 25 0.32 -1.97 -0.42
CA VAL A 25 -0.90 -2.05 0.38
C VAL A 25 -1.27 -0.66 0.86
N THR A 26 -2.33 -0.07 0.31
CA THR A 26 -2.87 1.19 0.83
C THR A 26 -3.73 0.92 2.07
N GLY A 27 -3.76 1.84 3.02
CA GLY A 27 -4.39 1.58 4.32
C GLY A 27 -3.63 0.50 5.11
N GLY A 28 -2.32 0.36 4.86
CA GLY A 28 -1.50 -0.72 5.41
C GLY A 28 -1.38 -0.71 6.94
N ALA A 29 -1.63 0.42 7.61
CA ALA A 29 -1.67 0.51 9.07
C ALA A 29 -3.09 0.31 9.65
N GLY A 30 -4.09 0.03 8.82
CA GLY A 30 -5.42 -0.41 9.25
C GLY A 30 -5.43 -1.87 9.73
N PHE A 31 -6.57 -2.32 10.27
CA PHE A 31 -6.70 -3.70 10.80
C PHE A 31 -6.42 -4.75 9.72
N LEU A 32 -7.15 -4.72 8.60
CA LEU A 32 -6.93 -5.69 7.51
C LEU A 32 -5.59 -5.47 6.80
N GLY A 33 -5.24 -4.20 6.57
CA GLY A 33 -4.00 -3.83 5.87
C GLY A 33 -2.76 -4.37 6.54
N SER A 34 -2.66 -4.28 7.87
CA SER A 34 -1.46 -4.73 8.59
C SER A 34 -1.29 -6.24 8.57
N HIS A 35 -2.39 -6.99 8.74
CA HIS A 35 -2.39 -8.45 8.65
C HIS A 35 -2.08 -8.92 7.22
N LEU A 36 -2.55 -8.19 6.21
CA LEU A 36 -2.18 -8.46 4.83
C LEU A 36 -0.69 -8.21 4.58
N CYS A 37 -0.12 -7.14 5.13
CA CYS A 37 1.32 -6.88 5.05
C CYS A 37 2.13 -8.03 5.66
N GLU A 38 1.77 -8.46 6.88
CA GLU A 38 2.39 -9.62 7.54
C GLU A 38 2.29 -10.89 6.68
N ARG A 39 1.11 -11.16 6.12
CA ARG A 39 0.86 -12.34 5.31
C ARG A 39 1.70 -12.34 4.02
N LEU A 40 1.77 -11.20 3.33
CA LEU A 40 2.53 -11.03 2.09
C LEU A 40 4.04 -11.16 2.33
N LEU A 41 4.56 -10.57 3.41
CA LEU A 41 5.96 -10.77 3.82
C LEU A 41 6.25 -12.26 4.10
N ALA A 42 5.36 -12.95 4.81
CA ALA A 42 5.48 -14.40 5.06
C ALA A 42 5.42 -15.24 3.77
N ASP A 43 4.76 -14.75 2.72
CA ASP A 43 4.75 -15.37 1.39
C ASP A 43 5.99 -15.06 0.53
N GLY A 44 6.88 -14.18 1.00
CA GLY A 44 8.11 -13.80 0.32
C GLY A 44 7.98 -12.60 -0.63
N TYR A 45 6.97 -11.74 -0.43
CA TYR A 45 6.88 -10.45 -1.12
C TYR A 45 7.76 -9.38 -0.44
N GLU A 46 8.25 -8.43 -1.23
CA GLU A 46 8.59 -7.11 -0.71
C GLU A 46 7.30 -6.30 -0.56
N VAL A 47 7.09 -5.67 0.59
CA VAL A 47 5.82 -5.00 0.92
C VAL A 47 6.04 -3.53 1.22
N ILE A 48 5.28 -2.69 0.51
CA ILE A 48 5.18 -1.25 0.77
C ILE A 48 3.79 -0.98 1.36
N ALA A 49 3.72 -0.57 2.62
CA ALA A 49 2.51 -0.02 3.21
C ALA A 49 2.43 1.49 2.94
N LEU A 50 1.31 1.94 2.41
CA LEU A 50 0.99 3.36 2.20
C LEU A 50 -0.18 3.74 3.13
N ASP A 51 0.04 4.64 4.07
CA ASP A 51 -0.99 5.02 5.05
C ASP A 51 -0.79 6.46 5.53
N ASN A 52 -1.87 7.24 5.65
CA ASN A 52 -1.83 8.60 6.21
C ASN A 52 -2.05 8.64 7.73
N PHE A 53 -2.28 7.48 8.35
CA PHE A 53 -2.58 7.27 9.77
C PHE A 53 -3.83 8.00 10.28
N HIS A 54 -4.78 8.31 9.39
CA HIS A 54 -6.05 8.93 9.78
C HIS A 54 -6.85 8.02 10.73
N THR A 55 -7.15 6.79 10.29
CA THR A 55 -7.73 5.74 11.14
C THR A 55 -6.73 4.62 11.46
N GLY A 56 -5.71 4.44 10.61
CA GLY A 56 -4.63 3.49 10.81
C GLY A 56 -3.77 3.80 12.03
N LYS A 57 -3.11 2.78 12.60
CA LYS A 57 -2.29 2.94 13.81
C LYS A 57 -0.91 2.32 13.60
N ARG A 58 0.15 3.09 13.89
CA ARG A 58 1.54 2.64 13.75
C ARG A 58 1.85 1.34 14.49
N TYR A 59 1.20 1.10 15.64
CA TYR A 59 1.42 -0.13 16.41
C TYR A 59 0.98 -1.39 15.65
N ASN A 60 0.04 -1.29 14.70
CA ASN A 60 -0.38 -2.42 13.86
C ASN A 60 0.75 -2.93 12.97
N LEU A 61 1.76 -2.09 12.68
CA LEU A 61 2.92 -2.44 11.86
C LEU A 61 4.16 -2.81 12.70
N ALA A 62 4.07 -2.75 14.04
CA ALA A 62 5.24 -2.91 14.90
C ALA A 62 5.92 -4.27 14.77
N GLY A 63 5.15 -5.34 14.48
CA GLY A 63 5.66 -6.70 14.29
C GLY A 63 6.55 -6.86 13.06
N ILE A 64 6.37 -6.02 12.04
CA ILE A 64 7.08 -6.10 10.75
C ILE A 64 7.95 -4.87 10.46
N ALA A 65 7.96 -3.87 11.34
CA ALA A 65 8.68 -2.61 11.15
C ALA A 65 10.21 -2.76 10.99
N ARG A 66 10.78 -3.90 11.41
CA ARG A 66 12.22 -4.22 11.27
C ARG A 66 12.52 -5.23 10.16
N ASP A 67 11.51 -5.70 9.44
CA ASP A 67 11.71 -6.59 8.31
C ASP A 67 12.38 -5.83 7.16
N ALA A 68 13.45 -6.38 6.60
CA ALA A 68 14.21 -5.75 5.52
C ALA A 68 13.41 -5.66 4.21
N ALA A 69 12.39 -6.49 4.04
CA ALA A 69 11.48 -6.48 2.89
C ALA A 69 10.23 -5.61 3.13
N PHE A 70 10.14 -4.91 4.27
CA PHE A 70 9.02 -4.04 4.59
C PHE A 70 9.40 -2.56 4.53
N THR A 71 8.56 -1.74 3.92
CA THR A 71 8.66 -0.29 3.94
C THR A 71 7.30 0.33 4.25
N CYS A 72 7.26 1.35 5.10
CA CYS A 72 6.06 2.14 5.35
C CYS A 72 6.25 3.57 4.87
N ILE A 73 5.37 4.03 3.98
CA ILE A 73 5.33 5.39 3.46
C ILE A 73 4.12 6.09 4.07
N SER A 74 4.38 7.20 4.76
CA SER A 74 3.33 8.06 5.32
C SER A 74 2.80 8.97 4.22
N HIS A 75 1.64 8.65 3.65
CA HIS A 75 1.09 9.41 2.52
C HIS A 75 -0.42 9.18 2.38
N ASP A 76 -1.12 10.18 1.87
CA ASP A 76 -2.54 10.09 1.55
C ASP A 76 -2.75 9.73 0.08
N VAL A 77 -3.54 8.70 -0.20
CA VAL A 77 -3.80 8.22 -1.57
C VAL A 77 -4.50 9.26 -2.44
N VAL A 78 -5.15 10.27 -1.85
CA VAL A 78 -5.79 11.35 -2.61
C VAL A 78 -4.79 12.32 -3.24
N ASP A 79 -3.55 12.34 -2.74
CA ASP A 79 -2.48 13.19 -3.22
C ASP A 79 -1.58 12.43 -4.20
N ALA A 80 -1.04 13.15 -5.18
CA ALA A 80 -0.04 12.59 -6.08
C ALA A 80 1.15 12.02 -5.29
N LEU A 81 1.60 10.81 -5.66
CA LEU A 81 2.78 10.22 -5.04
C LEU A 81 4.01 11.11 -5.29
N PRO A 82 4.90 11.27 -4.30
CA PRO A 82 6.08 12.13 -4.43
C PRO A 82 7.10 11.57 -5.43
N MET A 83 7.01 10.29 -5.79
CA MET A 83 7.86 9.59 -6.74
C MET A 83 7.13 8.39 -7.32
N ASP A 84 7.57 7.94 -8.49
CA ASP A 84 7.08 6.70 -9.08
C ASP A 84 7.50 5.49 -8.25
N ILE A 85 6.54 4.64 -7.90
CA ILE A 85 6.77 3.39 -7.17
C ILE A 85 6.48 2.23 -8.11
N ALA A 86 7.51 1.49 -8.49
CA ALA A 86 7.35 0.26 -9.28
C ALA A 86 6.89 -0.87 -8.36
N VAL A 87 5.72 -1.44 -8.65
CA VAL A 87 5.14 -2.58 -7.93
C VAL A 87 4.50 -3.56 -8.91
N ASP A 88 4.41 -4.83 -8.51
CA ASP A 88 3.78 -5.89 -9.29
C ASP A 88 2.29 -6.02 -8.95
N GLU A 89 1.92 -5.73 -7.69
CA GLU A 89 0.56 -5.88 -7.18
C GLU A 89 0.15 -4.68 -6.31
N ILE A 90 -1.13 -4.30 -6.37
CA ILE A 90 -1.73 -3.25 -5.54
C ILE A 90 -2.95 -3.81 -4.82
N TYR A 91 -2.94 -3.68 -3.50
CA TYR A 91 -4.05 -4.00 -2.61
C TYR A 91 -4.59 -2.68 -2.04
N ASN A 92 -5.72 -2.21 -2.57
CA ASN A 92 -6.31 -0.93 -2.16
C ASN A 92 -7.26 -1.13 -0.96
N LEU A 93 -6.80 -0.84 0.26
CA LEU A 93 -7.58 -0.96 1.50
C LEU A 93 -7.69 0.38 2.25
N ALA A 94 -7.28 1.50 1.64
CA ALA A 94 -7.44 2.82 2.20
C ALA A 94 -8.92 3.22 2.22
N CYS A 95 -9.53 3.24 3.41
CA CYS A 95 -10.85 3.83 3.63
C CYS A 95 -11.14 3.95 5.14
N PRO A 96 -11.68 5.09 5.62
CA PRO A 96 -12.27 5.15 6.96
C PRO A 96 -13.55 4.30 7.02
N ALA A 97 -13.45 3.08 7.55
CA ALA A 97 -14.51 2.06 7.38
C ALA A 97 -15.71 2.13 8.35
N SER A 98 -15.67 2.96 9.41
CA SER A 98 -16.77 3.00 10.41
C SER A 98 -17.64 4.24 10.25
N PRO A 99 -18.95 4.17 10.58
CA PRO A 99 -19.87 5.30 10.43
C PRO A 99 -19.40 6.61 11.04
N PRO A 100 -18.87 6.63 12.28
CA PRO A 100 -18.34 7.87 12.84
C PRO A 100 -17.18 8.46 12.02
N HIS A 101 -16.31 7.63 11.45
CA HIS A 101 -15.12 8.10 10.74
C HIS A 101 -15.43 8.63 9.35
N TYR A 102 -16.24 7.92 8.54
CA TYR A 102 -16.56 8.41 7.20
C TYR A 102 -17.56 9.59 7.23
N GLN A 103 -18.37 9.72 8.28
CA GLN A 103 -19.26 10.88 8.45
C GLN A 103 -18.55 12.13 8.95
N ALA A 104 -17.40 11.98 9.61
CA ALA A 104 -16.61 13.12 10.08
C ALA A 104 -16.03 13.95 8.93
N ASP A 105 -15.60 13.28 7.85
CA ASP A 105 -15.19 13.92 6.59
C ASP A 105 -15.64 13.10 5.37
N PRO A 106 -16.91 13.28 4.94
CA PRO A 106 -17.46 12.52 3.82
C PRO A 106 -16.84 12.92 2.47
N ILE A 107 -16.31 14.15 2.36
CA ILE A 107 -15.66 14.63 1.13
C ILE A 107 -14.31 13.94 0.98
N HIS A 108 -13.51 13.90 2.04
CA HIS A 108 -12.23 13.18 2.03
C HIS A 108 -12.47 11.68 1.80
N THR A 109 -13.44 11.07 2.50
CA THR A 109 -13.79 9.65 2.29
C THR A 109 -14.15 9.36 0.83
N PHE A 110 -14.94 10.22 0.20
CA PHE A 110 -15.28 10.09 -1.21
C PHE A 110 -14.03 10.17 -2.10
N LYS A 111 -13.15 11.15 -1.86
CA LYS A 111 -11.89 11.27 -2.61
C LYS A 111 -11.02 10.02 -2.44
N THR A 112 -10.85 9.53 -1.22
CA THR A 112 -10.09 8.31 -0.94
C THR A 112 -10.66 7.10 -1.68
N SER A 113 -11.98 6.95 -1.73
CA SER A 113 -12.62 5.76 -2.31
C SER A 113 -12.77 5.79 -3.83
N VAL A 114 -12.69 6.97 -4.45
CA VAL A 114 -13.01 7.17 -5.88
C VAL A 114 -11.85 7.74 -6.69
N LEU A 115 -11.07 8.66 -6.11
CA LEU A 115 -9.95 9.32 -6.79
C LEU A 115 -8.59 8.73 -6.41
N GLY A 116 -8.49 8.17 -5.20
CA GLY A 116 -7.29 7.52 -4.68
C GLY A 116 -7.09 6.09 -5.17
#